data_AF-A0A7V5PZ99-F1
#
_entry.id   AF-A0A7V5PZ99-F1
#
_cell.length_a   1.000
_cell.length_b   1.000
_cell.length_c   1.000
_cell.angle_alpha   90.00
_cell.angle_beta   90.00
_cell.angle_gamma   90.00
#
_symmetry.space_group_name_H-M   'P 1'
#
loop_
_entity.id
_entity.type
_entity.pdbx_description
1 polymer ?
#
loop_
_entity_poly.entity_id
_entity_poly.type
_entity_poly.pdbx_seq_one_letter_code
_entity_poly.pdbx_strand_id
1 'polypeptide(L)'
;MNRIFERAIVDSSMQGAYIASSPNPVSQANFMRCLRRTLRVPIGLPATKTMVRFGARWLLHTDPELAIYGRYVVPQRLLDAGFSFEYPDLESALADLCGGRRGRPR
;
A
#
# COMPACT_ATOMS: atom_id res chain seq x y z
N MET A 1 -6.69 -3.96 7.34
CA MET A 1 -7.87 -3.54 6.55
C MET A 1 -9.18 -3.79 7.31
N ASN A 2 -9.39 -4.95 7.93
CA ASN A 2 -10.61 -5.30 8.66
C ASN A 2 -11.12 -4.23 9.64
N ARG A 3 -10.22 -3.54 10.37
CA ARG A 3 -10.58 -2.47 11.32
C ARG A 3 -11.38 -1.32 10.71
N ILE A 4 -11.19 -1.01 9.42
CA ILE A 4 -11.98 0.02 8.72
C ILE A 4 -13.43 -0.46 8.58
N PHE A 5 -13.64 -1.73 8.20
CA PHE A 5 -14.97 -2.32 8.09
C PHE A 5 -15.64 -2.50 9.46
N GLU A 6 -14.90 -2.99 10.45
CA GLU A 6 -15.39 -3.10 11.83
C GLU A 6 -15.89 -1.75 12.34
N ARG A 7 -15.11 -0.67 12.12
CA ARG A 7 -15.55 0.68 12.48
C ARG A 7 -16.79 1.11 11.71
N ALA A 8 -16.85 0.87 10.39
CA ALA A 8 -18.00 1.24 9.57
C ALA A 8 -19.29 0.50 9.96
N ILE A 9 -19.18 -0.73 10.47
CA ILE A 9 -20.33 -1.52 10.97
C ILE A 9 -20.87 -0.92 12.28
N VAL A 10 -19.99 -0.45 13.16
CA VAL A 10 -20.36 0.04 14.50
C VAL A 10 -20.71 1.53 14.51
N ASP A 11 -20.10 2.32 13.62
CA ASP A 11 -20.25 3.77 13.55
C ASP A 11 -21.20 4.18 12.43
N SER A 12 -22.48 4.39 12.79
CA SER A 12 -23.53 4.79 11.83
C SER A 12 -23.32 6.16 11.19
N SER A 13 -22.36 6.96 11.67
CA SER A 13 -21.98 8.23 11.05
C SER A 13 -21.11 8.02 9.80
N MET A 14 -20.48 6.84 9.65
CA MET A 14 -19.67 6.50 8.48
C MET A 14 -20.54 6.18 7.27
N GLN A 15 -20.89 7.20 6.51
CA GLN A 15 -21.73 7.08 5.32
C GLN A 15 -21.01 7.57 4.06
N GLY A 16 -21.32 6.95 2.93
CA GLY A 16 -20.73 7.26 1.62
C GLY A 16 -19.38 6.60 1.37
N ALA A 17 -18.60 7.18 0.46
CA ALA A 17 -17.32 6.61 0.02
C ALA A 17 -16.16 6.98 0.96
N TYR A 18 -15.37 5.99 1.31
CA TYR A 18 -14.12 6.15 2.07
C TYR A 18 -12.95 5.58 1.26
N ILE A 19 -11.80 6.25 1.34
CA ILE A 19 -10.58 5.81 0.69
C ILE A 19 -9.81 4.95 1.69
N ALA A 20 -9.53 3.70 1.31
CA ALA A 20 -8.73 2.77 2.10
C ALA A 20 -7.25 2.81 1.68
N SER A 21 -6.58 3.93 1.96
CA SER A 21 -5.13 4.09 1.80
C SER A 21 -4.46 4.43 3.14
N SER A 22 -3.14 4.31 3.21
CA SER A 22 -2.36 4.81 4.35
C SER A 22 -2.28 6.35 4.31
N PRO A 23 -2.19 7.04 5.47
CA PRO A 23 -2.07 8.50 5.53
C PRO A 23 -0.83 9.09 4.87
N ASN A 24 0.25 8.33 4.76
CA ASN A 24 1.54 8.82 4.27
C ASN A 24 1.90 8.17 2.93
N PRO A 25 1.33 8.64 1.80
CA PRO A 25 1.58 8.03 0.50
C PRO A 25 3.02 8.34 0.04
N VAL A 26 3.66 7.37 -0.62
CA VAL A 26 5.04 7.49 -1.09
C VAL A 26 5.16 7.21 -2.59
N SER A 27 6.21 7.73 -3.21
CA SER A 27 6.52 7.42 -4.60
C SER A 27 6.87 5.93 -4.78
N GLN A 28 6.59 5.38 -5.96
CA GLN A 28 7.02 4.03 -6.34
C GLN A 28 8.54 3.83 -6.14
N ALA A 29 9.35 4.85 -6.43
CA ALA A 29 10.80 4.79 -6.23
C ALA A 29 11.18 4.60 -4.75
N ASN A 30 10.54 5.34 -3.85
CA ASN A 30 10.74 5.20 -2.40
C ASN A 30 10.19 3.88 -1.88
N PHE A 31 9.03 3.43 -2.39
CA PHE A 31 8.47 2.12 -2.07
C PHE A 31 9.44 0.99 -2.39
N MET A 32 9.92 0.95 -3.63
CA MET A 32 10.85 -0.08 -4.08
C MET A 32 12.21 0.01 -3.36
N ARG A 33 12.65 1.20 -2.95
CA ARG A 33 13.86 1.37 -2.12
C ARG A 33 13.67 0.74 -0.74
N CYS A 34 12.56 1.05 -0.05
CA CYS A 34 12.24 0.46 1.25
C CYS A 34 12.11 -1.06 1.16
N LEU A 35 11.35 -1.56 0.18
CA LEU A 35 11.14 -3.00 -0.01
C LEU A 35 12.47 -3.77 -0.17
N ARG A 36 13.37 -3.27 -1.03
CA ARG A 36 14.70 -3.86 -1.23
C ARG A 36 15.53 -3.88 0.04
N ARG A 37 15.52 -2.78 0.80
CA ARG A 37 16.21 -2.68 2.09
C ARG A 37 15.69 -3.72 3.07
N THR A 38 14.36 -3.84 3.22
CA THR A 38 13.73 -4.78 4.15
C THR A 38 14.02 -6.24 3.77
N LEU A 39 13.97 -6.57 2.48
CA LEU A 39 14.26 -7.92 1.97
C LEU A 39 15.76 -8.24 1.87
N ARG A 40 16.65 -7.29 2.20
CA ARG A 40 18.12 -7.41 2.03
C ARG A 40 18.54 -7.74 0.59
N VAL A 41 17.85 -7.16 -0.40
CA VAL A 41 18.15 -7.32 -1.83
C VAL A 41 18.81 -6.05 -2.36
N PRO A 42 20.16 -6.00 -2.52
CA PRO A 42 20.88 -4.76 -2.82
C PRO A 42 20.73 -4.29 -4.27
N ILE A 43 20.44 -5.20 -5.21
CA ILE A 43 20.32 -4.91 -6.64
C ILE A 43 18.89 -5.24 -7.09
N GLY A 44 18.25 -4.32 -7.80
CA GLY A 44 16.98 -4.59 -8.46
C GLY A 44 16.93 -3.97 -9.83
N LEU A 45 16.46 -4.74 -10.81
CA LEU A 45 16.26 -4.24 -12.16
C LEU A 45 15.23 -3.10 -12.14
N PRO A 46 15.48 -1.99 -12.86
CA PRO A 46 14.51 -0.93 -13.00
C PRO A 46 13.32 -1.45 -13.80
N ALA A 47 12.11 -1.33 -13.25
CA ALA A 47 10.87 -1.61 -13.96
C ALA A 47 10.57 -0.46 -14.93
N THR A 48 11.32 -0.39 -16.03
CA THR A 48 11.16 0.69 -17.02
C THR A 48 9.75 0.63 -17.63
N LYS A 49 9.23 1.80 -18.03
CA LYS A 49 7.88 1.90 -18.61
C LYS A 49 7.69 0.94 -19.79
N THR A 50 8.71 0.79 -20.63
CA THR A 50 8.71 -0.15 -21.76
C THR A 50 8.58 -1.58 -21.28
N MET A 51 9.41 -2.00 -20.31
CA MET A 51 9.36 -3.36 -19.75
C MET A 51 7.99 -3.67 -19.12
N VAL A 52 7.41 -2.70 -18.41
CA VAL A 52 6.05 -2.83 -17.84
C VAL A 52 4.99 -2.94 -18.94
N ARG A 53 5.04 -2.11 -19.99
CA ARG A 53 4.08 -2.19 -21.12
C ARG A 53 4.16 -3.53 -21.85
N PHE A 54 5.37 -4.03 -22.10
CA PHE A 54 5.56 -5.34 -22.73
C PHE A 54 5.08 -6.48 -21.83
N GLY A 55 5.50 -6.50 -20.56
CA GLY A 55 5.11 -7.54 -19.61
C GLY A 55 3.60 -7.57 -19.34
N ALA A 56 2.98 -6.40 -19.20
CA ALA A 56 1.53 -6.31 -18.99
C ALA A 56 0.74 -6.87 -20.18
N ARG A 57 1.15 -6.55 -21.41
CA ARG A 57 0.45 -7.01 -22.63
C ARG A 57 0.67 -8.50 -22.93
N TRP A 58 1.90 -8.97 -22.78
CA TRP A 58 2.31 -10.28 -23.28
C TRP A 58 2.36 -11.38 -22.22
N LEU A 59 2.55 -11.04 -20.94
CA LEU A 59 2.68 -12.02 -19.86
C LEU A 59 1.51 -11.98 -18.88
N LEU A 60 1.14 -10.79 -18.40
CA LEU A 60 0.13 -10.63 -17.35
C LEU A 60 -1.28 -10.44 -17.92
N HIS A 61 -1.40 -10.08 -19.20
CA HIS A 61 -2.65 -9.68 -19.85
C HIS A 61 -3.44 -8.61 -19.08
N THR A 62 -2.73 -7.66 -18.46
CA THR A 62 -3.30 -6.56 -17.67
C THR A 62 -3.06 -5.20 -18.33
N ASP A 63 -3.80 -4.18 -17.89
CA ASP A 63 -3.58 -2.81 -18.33
C ASP A 63 -2.27 -2.27 -17.73
N PRO A 64 -1.25 -1.96 -18.56
CA PRO A 64 0.01 -1.39 -18.07
C PRO A 64 -0.16 -0.01 -17.43
N GLU A 65 -1.21 0.73 -17.76
CA GLU A 65 -1.42 2.07 -17.24
C GLU A 65 -1.67 2.06 -15.74
N LEU A 66 -2.32 1.02 -15.20
CA LEU A 66 -2.50 0.83 -13.76
C LEU A 66 -1.15 0.69 -13.02
N ALA A 67 -0.18 0.00 -13.63
CA ALA A 67 1.14 -0.19 -13.04
C ALA A 67 2.05 1.04 -13.21
N ILE A 68 1.86 1.81 -14.29
CA ILE A 68 2.66 2.99 -14.61
C ILE A 68 2.20 4.21 -13.81
N TYR A 69 0.89 4.37 -13.65
CA TYR A 69 0.30 5.55 -13.03
C TYR A 69 -0.11 5.27 -11.59
N GLY A 70 0.70 5.79 -10.67
CA GLY A 70 0.32 5.92 -9.26
C GLY A 70 -0.42 7.24 -9.01
N ARG A 71 -1.29 7.25 -8.00
CA ARG A 71 -1.89 8.47 -7.46
C ARG A 71 -1.54 8.59 -5.99
N TYR A 72 -1.19 9.79 -5.55
CA TYR A 72 -1.11 10.09 -4.12
C TYR A 72 -2.53 10.25 -3.61
N VAL A 73 -2.93 9.37 -2.70
CA VAL A 73 -4.29 9.37 -2.15
C VAL A 73 -4.21 9.35 -0.64
N VAL A 74 -4.83 10.34 -0.01
CA VAL A 74 -4.88 10.50 1.44
C VAL A 74 -6.29 10.19 1.92
N PRO A 75 -6.46 9.36 2.96
CA PRO A 75 -7.77 8.94 3.46
C PRO A 75 -8.39 10.02 4.37
N GLN A 76 -8.61 11.23 3.85
CA GLN A 76 -8.99 12.41 4.65
C GLN A 76 -10.18 12.14 5.58
N ARG A 77 -11.26 11.54 5.06
CA ARG A 77 -12.45 11.23 5.87
C ARG A 77 -12.19 10.24 7.03
N LEU A 78 -11.22 9.33 6.87
CA LEU A 78 -10.84 8.42 7.96
C LEU A 78 -10.02 9.18 9.02
N LEU A 79 -9.15 10.10 8.58
CA LEU A 79 -8.37 10.95 9.48
C LEU A 79 -9.26 11.90 10.27
N ASP A 80 -10.20 12.55 9.61
CA ASP A 80 -11.18 13.45 10.24
C ASP A 80 -12.09 12.69 11.23
N ALA A 81 -12.38 11.41 10.94
CA ALA A 81 -13.10 10.52 11.83
C ALA A 81 -12.24 9.94 12.99
N GLY A 82 -10.98 10.36 13.12
CA GLY A 82 -10.08 9.91 14.19
C GLY A 82 -9.62 8.45 14.05
N PHE A 83 -9.68 7.88 12.85
CA PHE A 83 -9.25 6.50 12.62
C PHE A 83 -7.75 6.33 12.89
N SER A 84 -7.41 5.42 13.79
CA SER A 84 -6.02 5.11 14.15
C SER A 84 -5.46 4.02 13.23
N PHE A 85 -4.43 4.37 12.45
CA PHE A 85 -3.74 3.44 11.57
C PHE A 85 -2.67 2.67 12.34
N GLU A 86 -2.73 1.34 12.27
CA GLU A 86 -1.74 0.44 12.89
C GLU A 86 -0.36 0.56 12.22
N TYR A 87 -0.34 0.77 10.90
CA TYR A 87 0.87 0.97 10.11
C TYR A 87 0.72 2.24 9.26
N PRO A 88 0.96 3.44 9.82
CA PRO A 88 0.83 4.70 9.10
C PRO A 88 2.01 4.95 8.15
N ASP A 89 3.16 4.31 8.38
CA ASP A 89 4.35 4.44 7.57
C ASP A 89 4.69 3.13 6.84
N LEU A 90 5.38 3.26 5.71
CA LEU A 90 5.73 2.12 4.87
C LEU A 90 6.78 1.21 5.53
N GLU A 91 7.72 1.79 6.28
CA GLU A 91 8.84 1.03 6.84
C GLU A 91 8.37 0.03 7.89
N SER A 92 7.50 0.44 8.83
CA SER A 92 6.88 -0.44 9.83
C SER A 92 6.02 -1.50 9.18
N ALA A 93 5.21 -1.14 8.17
CA ALA A 93 4.37 -2.08 7.45
C ALA A 93 5.19 -3.18 6.77
N LEU A 94 6.29 -2.81 6.10
CA LEU A 94 7.17 -3.77 5.44
C LEU A 94 7.98 -4.59 6.44
N ALA A 95 8.44 -3.98 7.54
CA ALA A 95 9.16 -4.69 8.59
C ALA A 95 8.29 -5.78 9.24
N ASP A 96 7.01 -5.50 9.51
CA ASP A 96 6.05 -6.50 10.00
C ASP A 96 5.79 -7.60 8.95
N LEU A 97 5.50 -7.20 7.71
CA LEU A 97 5.13 -8.14 6.65
C LEU A 97 6.28 -9.07 6.23
N CYS A 98 7.50 -8.53 6.13
CA CYS A 98 8.66 -9.22 5.58
C CYS A 98 9.67 -9.67 6.65
N GLY A 99 9.61 -9.12 7.87
CA GLY A 99 10.54 -9.42 8.98
C GLY A 99 10.37 -10.81 9.61
N GLY A 100 9.40 -11.60 9.12
CA GLY A 100 9.07 -12.93 9.62
C GLY A 100 7.97 -12.87 10.66
N ARG A 101 6.92 -13.67 10.46
CA ARG A 101 5.85 -13.89 11.43
C ARG A 101 6.43 -14.36 12.77
N ARG A 102 6.74 -13.43 13.67
CA ARG A 102 6.89 -13.71 15.09
C ARG A 102 5.83 -12.92 15.84
N GLY A 103 4.75 -13.63 16.16
CA GLY A 103 3.82 -13.26 17.23
C GLY A 103 2.81 -12.18 16.88
N ARG A 104 1.66 -12.59 16.31
CA ARG A 104 0.39 -11.91 16.61
C ARG A 104 -0.20 -12.65 17.82
N PRO A 105 -0.28 -12.07 19.02
CA PRO A 105 -1.13 -12.62 20.06
C PRO A 105 -2.57 -12.57 19.53
N ARG A 106 -3.31 -13.66 19.76
CA ARG A 106 -4.73 -13.78 19.42
C ARG A 106 -5.56 -12.73 20.14
#